data_AF-A0AAE3FN87-F1
#
_entry.id   AF-A0AAE3FN87-F1
#
_cell.length_a   1.000
_cell.length_b   1.000
_cell.length_c   1.000
_cell.angle_alpha   90.00
_cell.angle_beta   90.00
_cell.angle_gamma   90.00
#
_symmetry.space_group_name_H-M   'P 1'
#
loop_
_entity.id
_entity.type
_entity.pdbx_description
1 polymer ?
#
loop_
_entity_poly.entity_id
_entity_poly.type
_entity_poly.pdbx_seq_one_letter_code
_entity_poly.pdbx_strand_id
1 'polypeptide(L)'
;MVVWLMAGQVYISDLQYINTMDTEIKLRPPTNKLFLYVAMLAEREKFPIKVQPVDEHSFIFFIPYSQLAETVFHVIKDKHPNVQVKTVDNKIVFITEKGDREVVLEDVKDVVNTIYEKLKIRVAIDVPNDNELLIIVRAEPLAVMMTQLILKEVKKRNPDVIRLFKFLKGELNVEGYGYSMVVGVKYVHSDISKLEEMVS
;
A
#
# COMPACT_ATOMS: atom_id res chain seq x y z
N MET A 1 -31.02 -14.84 -10.38
CA MET A 1 -30.22 -15.62 -9.40
C MET A 1 -28.98 -14.79 -9.09
N VAL A 2 -29.00 -14.06 -7.98
CA VAL A 2 -27.94 -13.11 -7.61
C VAL A 2 -26.96 -13.84 -6.71
N VAL A 3 -25.75 -14.09 -7.21
CA VAL A 3 -24.67 -14.73 -6.44
C VAL A 3 -23.99 -13.66 -5.59
N TRP A 4 -24.21 -13.74 -4.29
CA TRP A 4 -23.46 -12.98 -3.29
C TRP A 4 -22.05 -13.57 -3.18
N LEU A 5 -21.03 -12.82 -3.63
CA LEU A 5 -19.63 -13.12 -3.33
C LEU A 5 -19.35 -12.62 -1.90
N MET A 6 -19.35 -13.55 -0.95
CA MET A 6 -18.90 -13.27 0.42
C MET A 6 -17.42 -12.89 0.39
N ALA A 7 -17.14 -11.64 0.71
CA ALA A 7 -15.81 -11.16 1.06
C ALA A 7 -15.37 -11.90 2.34
N GLY A 8 -14.46 -12.85 2.21
CA GLY A 8 -13.81 -13.46 3.36
C GLY A 8 -13.07 -12.39 4.14
N GLN A 9 -13.60 -11.99 5.28
CA GLN A 9 -12.83 -11.33 6.33
C GLN A 9 -11.77 -12.33 6.81
N VAL A 10 -10.52 -12.09 6.43
CA VAL A 10 -9.36 -12.78 6.99
C VAL A 10 -8.85 -11.93 8.13
N TYR A 11 -8.76 -12.53 9.32
CA TYR A 11 -8.42 -11.86 10.57
C TYR A 11 -6.99 -11.30 10.55
N ILE A 12 -6.81 -10.16 11.20
CA ILE A 12 -5.54 -9.43 11.40
C ILE A 12 -4.44 -10.36 11.98
N SER A 13 -4.80 -11.46 12.64
CA SER A 13 -3.88 -12.46 13.20
C SER A 13 -2.96 -13.13 12.16
N ASP A 14 -3.37 -13.24 10.90
CA ASP A 14 -2.53 -13.86 9.85
C ASP A 14 -1.37 -12.96 9.39
N LEU A 15 -1.37 -11.69 9.79
CA LEU A 15 -0.36 -10.68 9.46
C LEU A 15 0.48 -10.24 10.68
N GLN A 16 0.16 -10.74 11.88
CA GLN A 16 0.71 -10.25 13.15
C GLN A 16 2.13 -10.74 13.49
N TYR A 17 2.70 -11.68 12.73
CA TYR A 17 4.06 -12.19 12.96
C TYR A 17 4.93 -12.02 11.72
N ILE A 18 5.33 -10.77 11.45
CA ILE A 18 6.49 -10.49 10.59
C ILE A 18 7.59 -10.00 11.55
N ASN A 19 8.32 -10.96 12.13
CA ASN A 19 9.44 -10.69 13.03
C ASN A 19 10.71 -10.72 12.18
N THR A 20 11.34 -9.58 11.95
CA THR A 20 12.51 -9.47 11.07
C THR A 20 13.79 -9.63 11.87
N MET A 21 14.21 -10.87 12.10
CA MET A 21 15.58 -11.14 12.57
C MET A 21 16.55 -11.20 11.38
N ASP A 22 17.75 -10.64 11.60
CA ASP A 22 18.94 -10.55 10.72
C ASP A 22 19.44 -11.92 10.20
N THR A 23 18.61 -12.57 9.40
CA THR A 23 18.98 -13.70 8.56
C THR A 23 18.58 -13.30 7.16
N GLU A 24 19.52 -13.26 6.23
CA GLU A 24 19.25 -12.90 4.83
C GLU A 24 18.28 -13.95 4.24
N ILE A 25 16.99 -13.65 4.25
CA ILE A 25 15.94 -14.58 3.85
C ILE A 25 16.08 -14.84 2.35
N LYS A 26 16.47 -16.06 1.99
CA LYS A 26 16.65 -16.46 0.60
C LYS A 26 15.33 -16.99 0.02
N LEU A 27 14.63 -16.14 -0.73
CA LEU A 27 13.41 -16.53 -1.44
C LEU A 27 13.67 -17.66 -2.46
N ARG A 28 12.83 -18.69 -2.44
CA ARG A 28 12.86 -19.77 -3.43
C ARG A 28 12.00 -19.45 -4.66
N PRO A 29 12.31 -20.04 -5.83
CA PRO A 29 11.39 -20.04 -6.96
C PRO A 29 10.05 -20.74 -6.60
N PRO A 30 8.91 -20.29 -7.15
CA PRO A 30 8.75 -19.15 -8.06
C PRO A 30 8.67 -17.79 -7.34
N THR A 31 8.64 -17.76 -6.00
CA THR A 31 8.46 -16.56 -5.16
C THR A 31 9.48 -15.46 -5.46
N ASN A 32 10.76 -15.82 -5.58
CA ASN A 32 11.83 -14.85 -5.85
C ASN A 32 11.63 -14.10 -7.18
N LYS A 33 11.11 -14.76 -8.22
CA LYS A 33 10.84 -14.13 -9.52
C LYS A 33 9.73 -13.09 -9.39
N LEU A 34 8.67 -13.40 -8.64
CA LEU A 34 7.57 -12.48 -8.42
C LEU A 34 8.00 -11.30 -7.55
N PHE A 35 8.78 -11.53 -6.50
CA PHE A 35 9.38 -10.49 -5.66
C PHE A 35 10.18 -9.48 -6.50
N LEU A 36 11.14 -9.96 -7.31
CA LEU A 36 11.97 -9.11 -8.16
C LEU A 36 11.13 -8.34 -9.19
N TYR A 37 10.09 -8.98 -9.73
CA TYR A 37 9.21 -8.34 -10.68
C TYR A 37 8.39 -7.20 -10.06
N VAL A 38 7.86 -7.37 -8.84
CA VAL A 38 7.16 -6.31 -8.10
C VAL A 38 8.11 -5.16 -7.77
N ALA A 39 9.34 -5.45 -7.34
CA ALA A 39 10.36 -4.44 -7.08
C ALA A 39 10.67 -3.61 -8.34
N MET A 40 10.91 -4.28 -9.47
CA MET A 40 11.17 -3.63 -10.76
C MET A 40 9.97 -2.77 -11.22
N LEU A 41 8.74 -3.22 -11.00
CA LEU A 41 7.55 -2.43 -11.31
C LEU A 41 7.48 -1.15 -10.47
N ALA A 42 7.76 -1.25 -9.17
CA ALA A 42 7.78 -0.09 -8.27
C ALA A 42 8.79 0.97 -8.72
N GLU A 43 10.00 0.55 -9.08
CA GLU A 43 11.05 1.43 -9.59
C GLU A 43 10.66 2.09 -10.92
N ARG A 44 10.14 1.30 -11.87
CA ARG A 44 9.77 1.80 -13.21
C ARG A 44 8.66 2.85 -13.14
N GLU A 45 7.63 2.59 -12.34
CA GLU A 45 6.48 3.49 -12.19
C GLU A 45 6.71 4.59 -11.15
N LYS A 46 7.89 4.60 -10.48
CA LYS A 46 8.24 5.52 -9.38
C LYS A 46 7.20 5.54 -8.26
N PHE A 47 6.62 4.38 -7.97
CA PHE A 47 5.66 4.23 -6.89
C PHE A 47 6.41 4.09 -5.55
N PRO A 48 5.94 4.71 -4.44
CA PRO A 48 6.51 4.55 -3.10
C PRO A 48 6.18 3.17 -2.50
N ILE A 49 6.54 2.11 -3.20
CA ILE A 49 6.35 0.73 -2.77
C ILE A 49 7.69 0.22 -2.23
N LYS A 50 7.61 -0.46 -1.10
CA LYS A 50 8.69 -1.27 -0.55
C LYS A 50 8.34 -2.74 -0.70
N VAL A 51 9.36 -3.57 -0.83
CA VAL A 51 9.24 -5.02 -0.88
C VAL A 51 10.14 -5.62 0.18
N GLN A 52 9.67 -6.66 0.86
CA GLN A 52 10.45 -7.32 1.89
C GLN A 52 10.13 -8.82 1.95
N PRO A 53 11.14 -9.71 1.94
CA PRO A 53 10.91 -11.12 2.18
C PRO A 53 10.42 -11.35 3.62
N VAL A 54 9.52 -12.32 3.79
CA VAL A 54 9.00 -12.73 5.11
C VAL A 54 9.49 -14.12 5.47
N ASP A 55 9.50 -15.04 4.49
CA ASP A 55 10.12 -16.37 4.59
C ASP A 55 10.55 -16.84 3.19
N GLU A 56 11.01 -18.09 3.03
CA GLU A 56 11.47 -18.63 1.74
C GLU A 56 10.38 -18.66 0.64
N HIS A 57 9.10 -18.63 1.02
CA HIS A 57 7.91 -18.80 0.18
C HIS A 57 6.92 -17.64 0.27
N SER A 58 7.23 -16.60 1.05
CA SER A 58 6.37 -15.44 1.20
C SER A 58 7.15 -14.13 1.26
N PHE A 59 6.53 -13.07 0.75
CA PHE A 59 7.04 -11.71 0.84
C PHE A 59 5.87 -10.75 0.98
N ILE A 60 6.16 -9.55 1.48
CA ILE A 60 5.23 -8.43 1.48
C ILE A 60 5.69 -7.39 0.46
N PHE A 61 4.73 -6.69 -0.13
CA PHE A 61 4.97 -5.37 -0.67
C PHE A 61 4.01 -4.39 -0.03
N PHE A 62 4.47 -3.17 0.24
CA PHE A 62 3.72 -2.22 1.03
C PHE A 62 4.01 -0.78 0.66
N ILE A 63 3.08 0.10 0.99
CA ILE A 63 3.17 1.54 0.77
C ILE A 63 3.14 2.21 2.14
N PRO A 64 4.29 2.70 2.65
CA PRO A 64 4.34 3.48 3.88
C PRO A 64 3.56 4.78 3.71
N TYR A 65 2.65 5.07 4.64
CA TYR A 65 1.88 6.30 4.55
C TYR A 65 2.75 7.55 4.74
N SER A 66 3.88 7.43 5.43
CA SER A 66 4.92 8.47 5.53
C SER A 66 5.49 8.86 4.17
N GLN A 67 5.87 7.89 3.33
CA GLN A 67 6.38 8.15 1.97
C GLN A 67 5.29 8.68 1.04
N LEU A 68 4.05 8.24 1.24
CA LEU A 68 2.91 8.80 0.53
C LEU A 68 2.69 10.26 0.91
N ALA A 69 2.81 10.60 2.20
CA ALA A 69 2.72 11.96 2.71
C ALA A 69 3.83 12.86 2.17
N GLU A 70 5.08 12.39 2.13
CA GLU A 70 6.19 13.09 1.48
C GLU A 70 5.89 13.38 0.02
N THR A 71 5.33 12.41 -0.71
CA THR A 71 4.95 12.58 -2.12
C THR A 71 3.93 13.71 -2.28
N VAL A 72 2.90 13.75 -1.42
CA VAL A 72 1.88 14.81 -1.46
C VAL A 72 2.47 16.16 -1.03
N PHE A 73 3.30 16.18 0.01
CA PHE A 73 3.96 17.40 0.50
C PHE A 73 4.88 18.02 -0.55
N HIS A 74 5.66 17.21 -1.26
CA HIS A 74 6.55 17.68 -2.31
C HIS A 74 5.84 18.47 -3.42
N VAL A 75 4.55 18.22 -3.65
CA VAL A 75 3.75 18.94 -4.65
C VAL A 75 3.33 20.33 -4.15
N ILE A 76 3.17 20.52 -2.84
CA ILE A 76 2.63 21.77 -2.26
C ILE A 76 3.67 22.62 -1.52
N LYS A 77 4.81 22.06 -1.13
CA LYS A 77 5.81 22.72 -0.27
C LYS A 77 6.36 24.03 -0.83
N ASP A 78 6.45 24.15 -2.17
CA ASP A 78 7.01 25.33 -2.82
C ASP A 78 6.04 26.52 -2.72
N LYS A 79 4.74 26.25 -2.59
CA LYS A 79 3.70 27.26 -2.35
C LYS A 79 3.50 27.54 -0.87
N HIS A 80 3.75 26.55 -0.02
CA HIS A 80 3.44 26.57 1.41
C HIS A 80 4.64 26.14 2.27
N PRO A 81 5.66 26.99 2.42
CA PRO A 81 6.90 26.64 3.13
C PRO A 81 6.70 26.40 4.63
N ASN A 82 5.63 26.95 5.22
CA ASN A 82 5.33 26.84 6.65
C ASN A 82 4.45 25.64 7.02
N VAL A 83 3.97 24.88 6.02
CA VAL A 83 3.13 23.71 6.27
C VAL A 83 3.98 22.56 6.77
N GLN A 84 3.64 22.04 7.95
CA GLN A 84 4.21 20.80 8.46
C GLN A 84 3.34 19.63 8.05
N VAL A 85 3.96 18.51 7.68
CA VAL A 85 3.25 17.29 7.31
C VAL A 85 3.62 16.16 8.26
N LYS A 86 2.59 15.49 8.78
CA LYS A 86 2.72 14.32 9.64
C LYS A 86 1.78 13.22 9.15
N THR A 87 2.02 12.01 9.63
CA THR A 87 1.11 10.88 9.42
C THR A 87 0.60 10.37 10.76
N VAL A 88 -0.67 10.02 10.80
CA VAL A 88 -1.34 9.42 11.96
C VAL A 88 -2.18 8.27 11.43
N ASP A 89 -1.75 7.04 11.71
CA ASP A 89 -2.32 5.83 11.13
C ASP A 89 -2.46 5.96 9.61
N ASN A 90 -3.67 5.86 9.06
CA ASN A 90 -3.98 5.97 7.64
C ASN A 90 -4.32 7.40 7.17
N LYS A 91 -3.94 8.41 7.94
CA LYS A 91 -4.21 9.82 7.66
C LYS A 91 -2.91 10.58 7.48
N ILE A 92 -2.93 11.49 6.52
CA ILE A 92 -1.91 12.52 6.31
C ILE A 92 -2.47 13.81 6.91
N VAL A 93 -1.73 14.40 7.85
CA VAL A 93 -2.13 15.60 8.57
C VAL A 93 -1.21 16.74 8.16
N PHE A 94 -1.80 17.78 7.59
CA PHE A 94 -1.13 19.05 7.29
C PHE A 94 -1.43 20.02 8.41
N ILE A 95 -0.38 20.57 9.01
CA ILE A 95 -0.45 21.57 10.08
C ILE A 95 0.02 22.89 9.48
N THR A 96 -0.79 23.93 9.57
CA THR A 96 -0.53 25.24 8.95
C THR A 96 -0.63 26.38 9.98
N GLU A 97 -0.37 27.62 9.58
CA GLU A 97 -0.55 28.79 10.43
C GLU A 97 -1.98 29.34 10.38
N LYS A 98 -2.31 30.19 11.36
CA LYS A 98 -3.63 30.80 11.46
C LYS A 98 -3.86 31.77 10.30
N GLY A 99 -4.88 31.52 9.50
CA GLY A 99 -5.22 32.32 8.31
C GLY A 99 -4.86 31.64 6.98
N ASP A 100 -3.91 30.71 6.97
CA ASP A 100 -3.45 30.03 5.75
C ASP A 100 -4.28 28.79 5.40
N ARG A 101 -5.09 28.30 6.34
CA ARG A 101 -5.89 27.06 6.21
C ARG A 101 -6.69 26.97 4.91
N GLU A 102 -7.39 28.04 4.52
CA GLU A 102 -8.23 28.02 3.33
C GLU A 102 -7.39 27.88 2.06
N VAL A 103 -6.27 28.61 1.98
CA VAL A 103 -5.35 28.55 0.83
C VAL A 103 -4.68 27.18 0.73
N VAL A 104 -4.19 26.63 1.84
CA VAL A 104 -3.62 25.27 1.86
C VAL A 104 -4.68 24.24 1.49
N LEU A 105 -5.92 24.40 1.97
CA LEU A 105 -7.02 23.50 1.65
C LEU A 105 -7.36 23.52 0.16
N GLU A 106 -7.35 24.68 -0.49
CA GLU A 106 -7.54 24.79 -1.94
C GLU A 106 -6.43 24.07 -2.71
N ASP A 107 -5.16 24.29 -2.35
CA ASP A 107 -4.05 23.60 -3.00
C ASP A 107 -4.08 22.08 -2.76
N VAL A 108 -4.44 21.63 -1.56
CA VAL A 108 -4.64 20.19 -1.26
C VAL A 108 -5.78 19.62 -2.10
N LYS A 109 -6.89 20.36 -2.27
CA LYS A 109 -7.99 19.96 -3.16
C LYS A 109 -7.52 19.87 -4.61
N ASP A 110 -6.65 20.77 -5.08
CA ASP A 110 -6.10 20.71 -6.44
C ASP A 110 -5.21 19.49 -6.64
N VAL A 111 -4.41 19.12 -5.64
CA VAL A 111 -3.65 17.86 -5.67
C VAL A 111 -4.59 16.66 -5.72
N VAL A 112 -5.64 16.64 -4.91
CA VAL A 112 -6.65 15.58 -4.92
C VAL A 112 -7.40 15.53 -6.26
N ASN A 113 -7.73 16.68 -6.85
CA ASN A 113 -8.35 16.76 -8.18
C ASN A 113 -7.41 16.22 -9.25
N THR A 114 -6.12 16.58 -9.21
CA THR A 114 -5.10 16.06 -10.12
C THR A 114 -4.97 14.53 -10.00
N ILE A 115 -4.97 14.02 -8.77
CA ILE A 115 -4.96 12.57 -8.48
C ILE A 115 -6.22 11.92 -9.05
N TYR A 116 -7.40 12.53 -8.85
CA TYR A 116 -8.65 12.04 -9.41
C TYR A 116 -8.64 12.07 -10.94
N GLU A 117 -8.15 13.13 -11.58
CA GLU A 117 -8.11 13.23 -13.03
C GLU A 117 -7.22 12.14 -13.65
N LYS A 118 -6.04 11.93 -13.08
CA LYS A 118 -5.04 10.97 -13.57
C LYS A 118 -5.39 9.52 -13.22
N LEU A 119 -5.82 9.27 -11.99
CA LEU A 119 -5.97 7.91 -11.44
C LEU A 119 -7.43 7.51 -11.21
N LYS A 120 -8.38 8.43 -11.36
CA LYS A 120 -9.82 8.24 -11.08
C LYS A 120 -10.10 7.79 -9.64
N ILE A 121 -9.26 8.22 -8.70
CA ILE A 121 -9.36 7.91 -7.27
C ILE A 121 -9.96 9.10 -6.52
N ARG A 122 -11.02 8.86 -5.73
CA ARG A 122 -11.54 9.86 -4.79
C ARG A 122 -10.78 9.76 -3.48
N VAL A 123 -10.13 10.84 -3.08
CA VAL A 123 -9.47 10.97 -1.78
C VAL A 123 -10.35 11.83 -0.88
N ALA A 124 -10.60 11.36 0.34
CA ALA A 124 -11.38 12.12 1.31
C ALA A 124 -10.49 13.13 2.03
N ILE A 125 -11.01 14.36 2.16
CA ILE A 125 -10.39 15.44 2.93
C ILE A 125 -11.34 15.74 4.09
N ASP A 126 -10.87 15.49 5.31
CA ASP A 126 -11.56 15.81 6.54
C ASP A 126 -10.91 17.09 7.11
N VAL A 127 -11.71 18.14 7.34
CA VAL A 127 -11.21 19.38 7.95
C VAL A 127 -11.93 19.55 9.28
N PRO A 128 -11.26 19.30 10.42
CA PRO A 128 -11.88 19.53 11.71
C PRO A 128 -12.19 21.03 11.91
N ASN A 129 -13.14 21.34 12.81
CA ASN A 129 -13.82 22.63 13.00
C ASN A 129 -12.95 23.90 12.80
N ASP A 130 -13.59 25.03 12.49
CA ASP A 130 -13.01 26.27 11.95
C ASP A 130 -11.86 26.94 12.75
N ASN A 131 -11.56 26.47 13.96
CA ASN A 131 -10.43 26.95 14.77
C ASN A 131 -9.17 26.08 14.69
N GLU A 132 -9.21 24.93 14.00
CA GLU A 132 -8.07 24.01 13.94
C GLU A 132 -7.20 24.29 12.71
N LEU A 133 -5.89 24.41 12.97
CA LEU A 133 -4.82 24.61 11.99
C LEU A 133 -4.48 23.33 11.19
N LEU A 134 -5.48 22.46 11.01
CA LEU A 134 -5.29 21.06 10.60
C LEU A 134 -6.11 20.74 9.35
N ILE A 135 -5.49 20.07 8.38
CA ILE A 135 -6.15 19.46 7.22
C ILE A 135 -5.79 17.97 7.22
N ILE A 136 -6.80 17.10 7.16
CA ILE A 136 -6.63 15.64 7.24
C ILE A 136 -7.00 15.02 5.90
N VAL A 137 -6.08 14.25 5.32
CA VAL A 137 -6.29 13.54 4.05
C VAL A 137 -6.20 12.04 4.30
N ARG A 138 -7.21 11.27 3.85
CA ARG A 138 -7.19 9.81 3.99
C ARG A 138 -6.27 9.17 2.96
N ALA A 139 -5.24 8.46 3.42
CA ALA A 139 -4.23 7.83 2.57
C ALA A 139 -4.69 6.50 1.94
N GLU A 140 -5.57 5.77 2.63
CA GLU A 140 -6.01 4.41 2.26
C GLU A 140 -6.50 4.29 0.81
N PRO A 141 -7.41 5.16 0.27
CA PRO A 141 -7.93 4.99 -1.08
C PRO A 141 -6.83 5.03 -2.16
N LEU A 142 -5.83 5.88 -1.95
CA LEU A 142 -4.70 6.02 -2.86
C LEU A 142 -3.81 4.78 -2.81
N ALA A 143 -3.48 4.31 -1.61
CA ALA A 143 -2.66 3.11 -1.44
C ALA A 143 -3.34 1.83 -1.96
N VAL A 144 -4.65 1.70 -1.79
CA VAL A 144 -5.46 0.60 -2.34
C VAL A 144 -5.42 0.59 -3.87
N MET A 145 -5.58 1.75 -4.54
CA MET A 145 -5.53 1.80 -5.99
C MET A 145 -4.13 1.48 -6.53
N MET A 146 -3.09 2.05 -5.94
CA MET A 146 -1.70 1.75 -6.34
C MET A 146 -1.42 0.25 -6.22
N THR A 147 -1.88 -0.36 -5.13
CA THR A 147 -1.85 -1.81 -4.95
C THR A 147 -2.55 -2.56 -6.09
N GLN A 148 -3.76 -2.13 -6.48
CA GLN A 148 -4.51 -2.74 -7.58
C GLN A 148 -3.81 -2.60 -8.93
N LEU A 149 -3.14 -1.47 -9.20
CA LEU A 149 -2.37 -1.25 -10.42
C LEU A 149 -1.19 -2.23 -10.52
N ILE A 150 -0.43 -2.41 -9.44
CA ILE A 150 0.66 -3.40 -9.37
C ILE A 150 0.10 -4.80 -9.66
N LEU A 151 -0.96 -5.20 -8.95
CA LEU A 151 -1.56 -6.52 -9.11
C LEU A 151 -2.09 -6.76 -10.52
N LYS A 152 -2.63 -5.72 -11.17
CA LYS A 152 -3.09 -5.79 -12.56
C LYS A 152 -1.93 -6.04 -13.52
N GLU A 153 -0.82 -5.31 -13.37
CA GLU A 153 0.37 -5.50 -14.21
C GLU A 153 1.01 -6.87 -13.99
N VAL A 154 1.08 -7.34 -12.74
CA VAL A 154 1.52 -8.69 -12.38
C VAL A 154 0.68 -9.76 -13.08
N LYS A 155 -0.65 -9.67 -13.00
CA LYS A 155 -1.56 -10.63 -13.65
C LYS A 155 -1.48 -10.58 -15.17
N LYS A 156 -1.28 -9.39 -15.75
CA LYS A 156 -1.16 -9.22 -17.20
C LYS A 156 0.06 -9.94 -17.77
N ARG A 157 1.21 -9.90 -17.07
CA ARG A 157 2.44 -10.57 -17.52
C ARG A 157 2.50 -12.04 -17.15
N ASN A 158 1.88 -12.44 -16.05
CA ASN A 158 1.86 -13.83 -15.58
C ASN A 158 0.44 -14.23 -15.16
N PRO A 159 -0.43 -14.62 -16.12
CA PRO A 159 -1.84 -14.93 -15.82
C PRO A 159 -2.03 -16.04 -14.78
N ASP A 160 -1.11 -17.01 -14.73
CA ASP A 160 -1.16 -18.12 -13.77
C ASP A 160 -0.73 -17.73 -12.34
N VAL A 161 -0.27 -16.50 -12.11
CA VAL A 161 0.17 -16.04 -10.79
C VAL A 161 -0.92 -16.20 -9.72
N ILE A 162 -2.19 -16.03 -10.11
CA ILE A 162 -3.34 -16.15 -9.20
C ILE A 162 -3.57 -17.58 -8.71
N ARG A 163 -3.04 -18.58 -9.44
CA ARG A 163 -3.12 -20.01 -9.05
C ARG A 163 -1.98 -20.39 -8.14
N LEU A 164 -0.81 -19.77 -8.32
CA LEU A 164 0.41 -20.08 -7.58
C LEU A 164 0.50 -19.34 -6.24
N PHE A 165 -0.09 -18.14 -6.15
CA PHE A 165 0.07 -17.25 -5.00
C PHE A 165 -1.26 -16.79 -4.42
N LYS A 166 -1.32 -16.76 -3.09
CA LYS A 166 -2.37 -16.11 -2.31
C LYS A 166 -1.92 -14.69 -2.01
N PHE A 167 -2.80 -13.73 -2.30
CA PHE A 167 -2.60 -12.31 -2.01
C PHE A 167 -3.53 -11.89 -0.88
N LEU A 168 -2.98 -11.29 0.17
CA LEU A 168 -3.72 -10.81 1.33
C LEU A 168 -3.42 -9.33 1.51
N LYS A 169 -4.45 -8.48 1.51
CA LYS A 169 -4.31 -7.03 1.73
C LYS A 169 -4.75 -6.66 3.14
N GLY A 170 -4.07 -5.70 3.74
CA GLY A 170 -4.43 -5.15 5.04
C GLY A 170 -3.62 -3.90 5.36
N GLU A 171 -3.91 -3.30 6.51
CA GLU A 171 -3.12 -2.20 7.06
C GLU A 171 -2.42 -2.68 8.33
N LEU A 172 -1.13 -2.36 8.47
CA LEU A 172 -0.35 -2.70 9.66
C LEU A 172 0.86 -1.78 9.80
N ASN A 173 1.41 -1.76 11.01
CA ASN A 173 2.66 -1.07 11.30
C ASN A 173 3.85 -1.96 10.91
N VAL A 174 4.61 -1.55 9.90
CA VAL A 174 5.80 -2.26 9.45
C VAL A 174 7.02 -1.69 10.17
N GLU A 175 7.82 -2.55 10.80
CA GLU A 175 9.03 -2.14 11.52
C GLU A 175 9.98 -1.35 10.60
N GLY A 176 10.49 -0.23 11.10
CA GLY A 176 11.36 0.68 10.34
C GLY A 176 10.64 1.58 9.31
N TYR A 177 9.35 1.36 9.03
CA TYR A 177 8.60 2.13 8.01
C TYR A 177 7.32 2.79 8.51
N GLY A 178 6.74 2.31 9.61
CA GLY A 178 5.50 2.83 10.19
C GLY A 178 4.23 2.21 9.60
N TYR A 179 3.09 2.84 9.87
CA TYR A 179 1.79 2.37 9.40
C TYR A 179 1.70 2.41 7.87
N SER A 180 1.26 1.29 7.29
CA SER A 180 1.38 1.02 5.86
C SER A 180 0.19 0.23 5.35
N MET A 181 -0.17 0.47 4.09
CA MET A 181 -0.98 -0.48 3.32
C MET A 181 -0.08 -1.62 2.84
N VAL A 182 -0.41 -2.85 3.21
CA VAL A 182 0.41 -4.04 2.96
C VAL A 182 -0.33 -5.05 2.11
N VAL A 183 0.40 -5.69 1.19
CA VAL A 183 -0.02 -6.91 0.53
C VAL A 183 0.97 -8.03 0.83
N GLY A 184 0.51 -9.03 1.57
CA GLY A 184 1.19 -10.31 1.72
C GLY A 184 1.00 -11.17 0.48
N VAL A 185 2.09 -11.74 0.01
CA VAL A 185 2.14 -12.67 -1.12
C VAL A 185 2.72 -13.98 -0.61
N LYS A 186 1.91 -15.04 -0.64
CA LYS A 186 2.31 -16.37 -0.15
C LYS A 186 2.16 -17.40 -1.26
N TYR A 187 3.23 -18.16 -1.52
CA TYR A 187 3.16 -19.30 -2.42
C TYR A 187 2.28 -20.40 -1.82
N VAL A 188 1.29 -20.88 -2.58
CA VAL A 188 0.23 -21.78 -2.09
C VAL A 188 0.65 -23.25 -2.14
N HIS A 189 1.76 -23.58 -2.80
CA HIS A 189 2.22 -24.96 -3.01
C HIS A 189 3.01 -25.51 -1.81
N SER A 190 2.47 -25.38 -0.62
CA SER A 190 2.75 -26.26 0.52
C SER A 190 1.84 -27.50 0.56
N ASP A 191 1.00 -27.71 -0.46
CA ASP A 191 0.11 -28.87 -0.63
C ASP A 191 0.84 -30.03 -1.37
N ILE A 192 2.11 -30.30 -0.99
CA ILE A 192 2.91 -31.41 -1.53
C ILE A 192 2.16 -32.76 -1.38
N SER A 193 1.30 -32.87 -0.37
CA SER A 193 0.47 -34.04 -0.07
C SER A 193 -0.48 -34.45 -1.21
N LYS A 194 -1.02 -33.50 -1.99
CA LYS A 194 -1.94 -33.83 -3.10
C LYS A 194 -1.24 -34.29 -4.37
N LEU A 195 0.05 -33.98 -4.52
CA LEU A 195 0.84 -34.44 -5.67
C LEU A 195 1.26 -35.90 -5.48
N GLU A 196 1.48 -36.34 -4.24
CA GLU A 196 1.70 -37.76 -3.92
C GLU A 196 0.43 -38.60 -4.15
N GLU A 197 -0.76 -38.10 -3.79
CA GLU A 197 -2.05 -38.77 -4.07
C GLU A 197 -2.41 -38.89 -5.56
N MET A 198 -1.82 -38.05 -6.42
CA MET A 198 -2.07 -38.10 -7.87
C MET A 198 -1.11 -39.04 -8.62
N VAL A 199 -0.06 -39.54 -7.96
CA VAL A 199 0.96 -40.44 -8.54
C VAL A 199 0.96 -41.82 -7.86
N SER A 200 0.14 -42.02 -6.83
CA SER A 200 -0.13 -43.32 -6.19
C SER A 200 -1.37 -44.02 -6.75
#